data_AF-N6UI10-F1
#
_entry.id   AF-N6UI10-F1
#
_cell.length_a   1.000
_cell.length_b   1.000
_cell.length_c   1.000
_cell.angle_alpha   90.00
_cell.angle_beta   90.00
_cell.angle_gamma   90.00
#
_symmetry.space_group_name_H-M   'P 1'
#
loop_
_entity.id
_entity.type
_entity.pdbx_description
1 polymer ?
#
loop_
_entity_poly.entity_id
_entity_poly.type
_entity_poly.pdbx_seq_one_letter_code
_entity_poly.pdbx_strand_id
1 'polypeptide(L)' 'MYAATVPRLAQGAQKVAQQTRNMSVLSGPPTVRISGTEKLLHGLAIAIGMTATPAWVLVNIKHYKGSS' A
#
# COMPACT_ATOMS: atom_id res chain seq x y z
N MET A 1 1.66 37.00 -38.72
CA MET A 1 2.48 35.81 -38.40
C MET A 1 2.40 35.33 -36.94
N TYR A 2 1.52 35.90 -36.08
CA TYR A 2 1.45 35.55 -34.64
C TYR A 2 0.27 34.63 -34.25
N ALA A 3 -0.61 34.25 -35.17
CA ALA A 3 -1.84 33.50 -34.85
C ALA A 3 -1.60 32.00 -34.57
N ALA A 4 -0.52 31.42 -35.10
CA ALA A 4 -0.24 29.98 -35.02
C ALA A 4 0.70 29.59 -33.87
N THR A 5 1.30 30.55 -33.16
CA THR A 5 2.26 30.29 -32.07
C THR A 5 1.56 29.94 -30.76
N VAL A 6 0.46 30.62 -30.43
CA VAL A 6 -0.32 30.38 -29.20
C VAL A 6 -0.86 28.95 -29.10
N PRO A 7 -1.52 28.37 -30.12
CA PRO A 7 -2.02 26.99 -30.04
C PRO A 7 -0.87 25.97 -29.94
N ARG A 8 0.29 26.26 -30.56
CA ARG A 8 1.47 25.37 -30.52
C ARG A 8 2.11 25.30 -29.13
N LEU A 9 2.17 26.43 -28.43
CA LEU A 9 2.63 26.50 -27.04
C LEU A 9 1.63 25.84 -26.08
N ALA A 10 0.32 26.05 -26.29
CA ALA A 10 -0.72 25.39 -25.50
C ALA A 10 -0.72 23.86 -25.69
N GLN A 11 -0.54 23.38 -26.92
CA GLN A 11 -0.40 21.95 -27.21
C GLN A 11 0.86 21.34 -26.59
N GLY A 12 1.98 22.08 -26.56
CA GLY A 12 3.21 21.65 -25.87
C GLY A 12 3.01 21.51 -24.36
N ALA A 13 2.38 22.51 -23.73
CA ALA A 13 2.06 22.49 -22.30
C ALA A 13 1.10 21.33 -21.93
N GLN A 14 0.10 21.05 -22.78
CA GLN A 14 -0.81 19.93 -22.55
C GLN A 14 -0.13 18.57 -22.67
N LYS A 15 0.83 18.38 -23.58
CA LYS A 15 1.60 17.12 -23.68
C LYS A 15 2.46 16.85 -22.45
N VAL A 16 3.12 17.88 -21.90
CA VAL A 16 3.91 17.75 -20.66
C VAL A 16 3.00 17.43 -19.46
N ALA A 17 1.87 18.12 -19.35
CA ALA A 17 0.90 17.87 -18.27
C ALA A 17 0.25 16.48 -18.36
N GLN A 18 0.05 15.94 -19.57
CA GLN A 18 -0.48 14.60 -19.80
C GLN A 18 0.54 13.50 -19.42
N GLN A 19 1.84 13.74 -19.64
CA GLN A 19 2.91 12.79 -19.33
C GLN A 19 3.01 12.48 -17.83
N THR A 20 2.72 13.46 -16.96
CA THR A 20 2.73 13.25 -15.50
C THR A 20 1.60 12.33 -15.01
N ARG A 21 0.50 12.20 -15.77
CA ARG A 21 -0.69 11.45 -15.33
C ARG A 21 -0.62 9.94 -15.59
N ASN A 22 0.30 9.47 -16.43
CA ASN A 22 0.49 8.05 -16.74
C ASN A 22 1.91 7.57 -16.38
N MET A 23 2.35 7.84 -15.14
CA MET A 23 3.57 7.23 -14.61
C MET A 23 3.25 5.85 -14.03
N SER A 24 3.49 4.78 -14.79
CA SER A 24 3.66 3.46 -14.19
C SER A 24 5.01 3.44 -13.47
N VAL A 25 5.00 3.46 -12.14
CA VAL A 25 6.22 3.26 -11.35
C VAL A 25 6.60 1.78 -11.49
N LEU A 26 7.52 1.51 -12.41
CA LEU A 26 8.11 0.18 -12.56
C LEU A 26 9.13 0.00 -11.44
N SER A 27 8.81 -0.86 -10.47
CA SER A 27 9.76 -1.23 -9.43
C SER A 27 10.95 -1.97 -10.06
N GLY A 28 12.16 -1.46 -9.84
CA GLY A 28 13.39 -2.16 -10.21
C GLY A 28 13.59 -3.44 -9.38
N PRO A 29 14.62 -4.24 -9.70
CA PRO A 29 14.95 -5.44 -8.92
C PRO A 29 15.16 -5.12 -7.43
N PRO A 30 14.75 -6.00 -6.51
CA PRO A 30 14.93 -5.78 -5.08
C PRO A 30 16.41 -5.60 -4.70
N THR A 31 16.74 -4.54 -3.97
CA THR A 31 18.09 -4.33 -3.39
C THR A 31 18.42 -5.41 -2.35
N VAL A 32 17.42 -5.82 -1.57
CA VAL A 32 17.51 -6.92 -0.60
C VAL A 32 16.41 -7.92 -0.90
N ARG A 33 16.79 -9.17 -1.20
CA ARG A 33 15.82 -10.24 -1.43
C ARG A 33 15.39 -10.83 -0.10
N ILE A 34 14.09 -10.73 0.18
CA ILE A 34 13.47 -11.40 1.32
C ILE A 34 13.09 -12.81 0.88
N SER A 35 13.61 -13.81 1.58
CA SER A 35 13.30 -15.22 1.36
C SER A 35 11.81 -15.51 1.61
N GLY A 36 11.29 -16.58 1.01
CA GLY A 36 9.90 -17.02 1.26
C GLY A 36 9.66 -17.30 2.74
N THR A 37 10.63 -17.89 3.42
CA THR A 37 10.57 -18.19 4.86
C THR A 37 10.45 -16.94 5.70
N GLU A 38 11.24 -15.90 5.43
CA GLU A 38 11.14 -14.63 6.16
C GLU A 38 9.76 -14.00 5.98
N LYS A 39 9.21 -14.01 4.76
CA LYS A 39 7.85 -13.50 4.52
C LYS A 39 6.80 -14.27 5.32
N LEU A 40 6.91 -15.60 5.37
CA LEU A 40 6.00 -16.44 6.14
C LEU A 40 6.10 -16.15 7.64
N LEU A 41 7.32 -16.05 8.18
CA LEU A 41 7.54 -15.75 9.60
C LEU A 41 6.96 -14.38 9.98
N HIS A 42 7.21 -13.35 9.17
CA HIS A 42 6.65 -12.01 9.41
C HIS A 42 5.12 -12.02 9.29
N GLY A 43 4.58 -12.70 8.28
CA GLY A 43 3.13 -12.84 8.10
C GLY A 43 2.46 -13.51 9.29
N LEU A 44 3.03 -14.61 9.79
CA LEU A 44 2.54 -15.30 10.97
C LEU A 44 2.65 -14.43 12.23
N ALA A 45 3.77 -13.73 12.42
CA ALA A 45 3.95 -12.84 13.57
C ALA A 45 2.88 -11.73 13.60
N ILE A 46 2.59 -11.12 12.45
CA ILE A 46 1.54 -10.10 12.33
C ILE A 46 0.17 -10.72 12.59
N ALA A 47 -0.15 -11.86 11.98
CA ALA A 47 -1.44 -12.52 12.14
C ALA A 47 -1.71 -12.93 13.60
N ILE A 48 -0.72 -13.52 14.28
CA ILE A 48 -0.82 -13.89 15.70
C ILE A 48 -0.94 -12.62 16.55
N GLY A 49 -0.13 -11.59 16.30
CA GLY A 49 -0.20 -10.33 17.03
C GLY A 49 -1.57 -9.66 16.93
N MET A 50 -2.20 -9.65 15.76
CA MET A 50 -3.53 -9.08 15.56
C MET A 50 -4.64 -9.88 16.24
N THR A 51 -4.50 -11.22 16.32
CA THR A 51 -5.56 -12.11 16.81
C THR A 51 -5.42 -12.50 18.28
N ALA A 52 -4.24 -12.35 18.87
CA ALA A 52 -3.96 -12.77 20.25
C ALA A 52 -4.87 -12.09 21.28
N THR A 53 -4.99 -10.76 21.24
CA THR A 53 -5.83 -10.01 22.18
C THR A 53 -7.31 -10.36 22.05
N PRO A 54 -7.96 -10.27 20.88
CA PRO A 54 -9.37 -10.64 20.77
C PRO A 54 -9.61 -12.12 21.09
N ALA A 55 -8.70 -13.02 20.72
CA ALA A 55 -8.81 -14.43 21.11
C ALA A 55 -8.78 -14.61 22.63
N TRP A 56 -7.87 -13.93 23.34
CA TRP A 56 -7.81 -13.98 24.80
C TRP A 56 -9.10 -13.47 25.45
N VAL A 57 -9.67 -12.38 24.94
CA VAL A 57 -10.94 -11.83 25.42
C VAL A 57 -12.07 -12.84 25.23
N LEU A 58 -12.18 -13.45 24.05
CA LEU A 58 -13.20 -14.44 23.75
C LEU A 58 -13.10 -15.69 24.64
N VAL A 59 -11.87 -16.17 24.87
CA VAL A 59 -11.62 -17.31 25.77
C VAL A 59 -12.06 -17.00 27.21
N ASN A 60 -11.85 -15.76 27.67
CA ASN A 60 -12.14 -15.34 29.04
C ASN A 60 -13.55 -14.76 29.23
N ILE A 61 -14.41 -14.80 28.21
CA ILE A 61 -15.74 -14.18 28.28
C ILE A 61 -16.61 -14.74 29.43
N LYS A 62 -16.39 -16.00 29.81
CA LYS A 62 -17.07 -16.65 30.93
C LYS A 62 -16.64 -16.09 32.28
N HIS A 63 -15.39 -15.66 32.42
CA HIS A 63 -14.87 -15.04 33.65
C HIS A 63 -15.37 -13.62 33.85
N TYR A 64 -15.82 -12.95 32.78
CA TYR A 64 -16.40 -11.60 32.88
C TYR A 64 -17.84 -11.61 33.40
N LYS A 65 -18.53 -12.74 33.27
CA LYS A 65 -19.83 -12.95 33.90
C LYS A 65 -19.57 -13.22 35.38
N GLY A 66 -19.52 -12.16 36.18
CA GLY A 66 -19.42 -12.26 37.63
C GLY A 66 -20.48 -13.23 38.15
N SER A 67 -20.06 -14.17 39.00
CA SER A 67 -20.89 -15.20 39.64
C SER A 67 -22.29 -14.65 39.97
N SER A 68 -23.28 -15.06 39.19
CA SER A 68 -24.70 -14.87 39.45
C SER A 68 -25.33 -16.23 39.71
#